data_AF-A0A7G9YNE6-F1
#
_entry.id   AF-A0A7G9YNE6-F1
#
_cell.length_a   1.000
_cell.length_b   1.000
_cell.length_c   1.000
_cell.angle_alpha   90.00
_cell.angle_beta   90.00
_cell.angle_gamma   90.00
#
_symmetry.space_group_name_H-M   'P 1'
#
loop_
_entity.id
_entity.type
_entity.pdbx_description
1 polymer ?
#
loop_
_entity_poly.entity_id
_entity_poly.type
_entity_poly.pdbx_seq_one_letter_code
_entity_poly.pdbx_strand_id
1 'polypeptide(L)'
;MCNCHPHIKELNKCIRALHCPTRWTIINFIGEGSKSTKEIHEFLTERGERLQPSGLYYHLSELNHADIIEVSTYLEKGGGAPEKVWKLKKRQIIIDLLGNGVQDHGKYD
;
A
#
# COMPACT_ATOMS: atom_id res chain seq x y z
N MET A 1 21.44 14.77 -15.60
CA MET A 1 20.55 13.73 -15.05
C MET A 1 20.72 13.77 -13.54
N CYS A 2 19.70 14.13 -12.78
CA CYS A 2 19.85 14.31 -11.33
C CYS A 2 19.93 12.93 -10.67
N ASN A 3 21.08 12.61 -10.07
CA ASN A 3 21.22 11.48 -9.15
C ASN A 3 20.41 11.79 -7.89
N CYS A 4 19.11 11.51 -7.93
CA CYS A 4 18.25 11.69 -6.76
C CYS A 4 18.79 10.78 -5.64
N HIS A 5 19.31 11.42 -4.58
CA HIS A 5 19.81 10.78 -3.38
C HIS A 5 18.87 9.64 -2.94
N PRO A 6 19.38 8.45 -2.55
CA PRO A 6 18.54 7.30 -2.17
C PRO A 6 17.42 7.65 -1.16
N HIS A 7 17.72 8.46 -0.14
CA HIS A 7 16.71 9.02 0.78
C HIS A 7 15.57 9.79 0.10
N ILE A 8 15.87 10.62 -0.90
CA ILE A 8 14.84 11.36 -1.64
C ILE A 8 13.96 10.39 -2.42
N LYS A 9 14.52 9.29 -2.94
CA LYS A 9 13.74 8.26 -3.62
C LYS A 9 12.75 7.58 -2.67
N GLU A 10 13.23 7.13 -1.51
CA GLU A 10 12.38 6.47 -0.50
C GLU A 10 11.34 7.43 0.11
N LEU A 11 11.72 8.67 0.39
CA LEU A 11 10.82 9.69 0.88
C LEU A 11 9.74 10.01 -0.17
N ASN A 12 10.12 10.22 -1.44
CA ASN A 12 9.16 10.49 -2.51
C ASN A 12 8.18 9.33 -2.72
N LYS A 13 8.66 8.09 -2.59
CA LYS A 13 7.82 6.88 -2.63
C LYS A 13 6.73 6.96 -1.55
N CYS A 14 7.10 7.32 -0.33
CA CYS A 14 6.18 7.47 0.79
C CYS A 14 5.23 8.66 0.60
N ILE A 15 5.73 9.84 0.20
CA ILE A 15 4.91 11.04 -0.05
C ILE A 15 3.88 10.76 -1.16
N ARG A 16 4.30 10.15 -2.26
CA ARG A 16 3.41 9.79 -3.36
C ARG A 16 2.29 8.86 -2.88
N ALA A 17 2.60 7.86 -2.05
CA ALA A 17 1.59 6.96 -1.49
C ALA A 17 0.74 7.58 -0.37
N LEU A 18 1.24 8.53 0.43
CA LEU A 18 0.56 8.98 1.65
C LEU A 18 -0.02 10.40 1.58
N HIS A 19 0.20 11.18 0.52
CA HIS A 19 -0.39 12.53 0.42
C HIS A 19 -1.92 12.54 0.23
N CYS A 20 -2.54 11.40 -0.14
CA CYS A 20 -3.96 11.33 -0.46
C CYS A 20 -4.78 10.78 0.71
N PRO A 21 -5.81 11.50 1.20
CA PRO A 21 -6.66 11.04 2.29
C PRO A 21 -7.36 9.71 2.03
N THR A 22 -7.83 9.46 0.81
CA THR A 22 -8.46 8.19 0.41
C THR A 22 -7.53 6.99 0.66
N ARG A 23 -6.22 7.15 0.44
CA ARG A 23 -5.24 6.08 0.71
C ARG A 23 -5.08 5.81 2.21
N TRP A 24 -5.18 6.81 3.06
CA TRP A 24 -5.27 6.61 4.52
C TRP A 24 -6.56 5.92 4.94
N THR A 25 -7.69 6.29 4.33
CA THR A 25 -8.98 5.62 4.55
C THR A 25 -8.90 4.13 4.21
N ILE A 26 -8.24 3.77 3.11
CA ILE A 26 -7.98 2.37 2.73
C ILE A 26 -7.10 1.67 3.78
N ILE A 27 -5.97 2.27 4.17
CA ILE A 27 -5.06 1.70 5.20
C ILE A 27 -5.82 1.42 6.50
N ASN A 28 -6.62 2.38 6.96
CA ASN A 28 -7.40 2.26 8.20
C ASN A 28 -8.48 1.17 8.10
N PHE A 29 -9.10 1.00 6.94
CA PHE A 29 -10.11 -0.02 6.72
C PHE A 29 -9.53 -1.44 6.66
N ILE A 30 -8.34 -1.58 6.04
CA ILE A 30 -7.60 -2.85 6.06
C ILE A 30 -7.20 -3.20 7.50
N GLY A 31 -6.64 -2.23 8.23
CA GLY A 31 -6.20 -2.40 9.61
C GLY A 31 -5.20 -3.56 9.77
N GLU A 32 -5.41 -4.40 10.80
CA GLU A 32 -4.60 -5.61 11.05
C GLU A 32 -5.08 -6.83 10.26
N GLY A 33 -6.19 -6.71 9.54
CA GLY A 33 -6.82 -7.82 8.85
C GLY A 33 -6.39 -7.92 7.39
N SER A 34 -7.32 -8.41 6.57
CA SER A 34 -7.19 -8.36 5.12
C SER A 34 -8.53 -8.01 4.50
N LYS A 35 -8.50 -7.32 3.36
CA LYS A 35 -9.70 -6.87 2.64
C LYS A 35 -9.56 -7.11 1.15
N SER A 36 -10.59 -7.68 0.55
CA SER A 36 -10.69 -7.81 -0.90
C SER A 36 -10.81 -6.44 -1.57
N THR A 37 -10.45 -6.38 -2.85
CA THR A 37 -10.59 -5.15 -3.65
C THR A 37 -12.04 -4.66 -3.66
N LYS A 38 -13.01 -5.58 -3.72
CA LYS A 38 -14.44 -5.32 -3.65
C LYS A 38 -14.86 -4.73 -2.31
N GLU A 39 -14.47 -5.35 -1.18
CA GLU A 39 -14.79 -4.80 0.15
C GLU A 39 -14.28 -3.36 0.31
N ILE A 40 -13.06 -3.08 -0.20
CA ILE A 40 -12.49 -1.73 -0.15
C ILE A 40 -13.31 -0.76 -1.02
N HIS A 41 -13.72 -1.18 -2.22
CA HIS A 41 -14.54 -0.37 -3.12
C HIS A 41 -15.90 -0.02 -2.50
N GLU A 42 -16.57 -1.01 -1.95
CA GLU A 42 -17.88 -0.87 -1.29
C GLU A 42 -17.77 0.09 -0.10
N PHE A 43 -16.78 -0.12 0.78
CA PHE A 43 -16.55 0.76 1.93
C PHE A 43 -16.28 2.21 1.55
N LEU A 44 -15.50 2.46 0.50
CA LEU A 44 -15.26 3.83 0.02
C LEU A 44 -16.53 4.45 -0.55
N THR A 45 -17.30 3.68 -1.33
CA THR A 45 -18.56 4.12 -1.93
C THR A 45 -19.59 4.49 -0.86
N GLU A 46 -19.72 3.69 0.21
CA GLU A 46 -20.61 3.96 1.35
C GLU A 46 -20.25 5.28 2.07
N ARG A 47 -18.98 5.70 2.01
CA ARG A 47 -18.49 6.97 2.58
C ARG A 47 -18.60 8.15 1.61
N GLY A 48 -19.22 7.95 0.44
CA GLY A 48 -19.47 8.99 -0.56
C GLY A 48 -18.34 9.18 -1.58
N GLU A 49 -17.29 8.37 -1.54
CA GLU A 49 -16.22 8.40 -2.55
C GLU A 49 -16.73 7.81 -3.86
N ARG A 50 -16.74 8.61 -4.94
CA ARG A 50 -17.16 8.16 -6.27
C ARG A 50 -15.96 7.72 -7.10
N LEU A 51 -15.40 6.56 -6.76
CA LEU A 51 -14.23 6.00 -7.46
C LEU A 51 -14.65 5.01 -8.55
N GLN A 52 -14.15 5.26 -9.76
CA GLN A 52 -14.14 4.27 -10.82
C GLN A 52 -13.16 3.13 -10.45
N PRO A 53 -13.35 1.90 -10.99
CA PRO A 53 -12.47 0.77 -10.69
C PRO A 53 -10.99 1.07 -10.94
N SER A 54 -10.66 1.76 -12.04
CA SER A 54 -9.28 2.17 -12.35
C SER A 54 -8.68 3.10 -11.30
N GLY A 55 -9.49 3.99 -10.71
CA GLY A 55 -9.08 4.87 -9.62
C GLY A 55 -8.74 4.09 -8.35
N LEU A 56 -9.56 3.10 -7.99
CA LEU A 56 -9.26 2.23 -6.86
C LEU A 56 -7.95 1.45 -7.07
N TYR A 57 -7.78 0.83 -8.23
CA TYR A 57 -6.55 0.10 -8.55
C TYR A 57 -5.32 1.02 -8.54
N TYR A 58 -5.45 2.27 -8.96
CA TYR A 58 -4.38 3.26 -8.83
C TYR A 58 -4.00 3.47 -7.37
N HIS A 59 -4.96 3.72 -6.47
CA HIS A 59 -4.66 3.91 -5.05
C HIS A 59 -3.99 2.68 -4.42
N LEU A 60 -4.47 1.47 -4.72
CA LEU A 60 -3.89 0.23 -4.22
C LEU A 60 -2.48 0.01 -4.76
N SER A 61 -2.24 0.33 -6.03
CA SER A 61 -0.92 0.25 -6.66
C SER A 61 0.08 1.19 -6.01
N GLU A 62 -0.30 2.44 -5.71
CA GLU A 62 0.58 3.40 -5.03
C GLU A 62 0.96 2.93 -3.62
N LEU A 63 0.00 2.41 -2.87
CA LEU A 63 0.25 1.86 -1.53
C LEU A 63 1.13 0.61 -1.58
N ASN A 64 0.89 -0.28 -2.54
CA ASN A 64 1.68 -1.49 -2.71
C ASN A 64 3.10 -1.18 -3.19
N HIS A 65 3.24 -0.26 -4.15
CA HIS A 65 4.53 0.19 -4.62
C HIS A 65 5.36 0.69 -3.44
N ALA A 66 4.79 1.49 -2.54
CA ALA A 66 5.43 1.99 -1.32
C ALA A 66 5.64 0.95 -0.19
N ASP A 67 5.39 -0.33 -0.44
CA ASP A 67 5.49 -1.43 0.52
C ASP A 67 4.61 -1.24 1.78
N ILE A 68 3.53 -0.46 1.67
CA ILE A 68 2.62 -0.21 2.80
C ILE A 68 1.63 -1.35 2.92
N ILE A 69 1.06 -1.78 1.79
CA ILE A 69 0.16 -2.93 1.70
C ILE A 69 0.73 -3.98 0.74
N GLU A 70 0.28 -5.22 0.87
CA GLU A 70 0.61 -6.30 -0.05
C GLU A 70 -0.60 -7.18 -0.34
N VAL A 71 -0.53 -7.92 -1.44
CA VAL A 71 -1.53 -8.95 -1.74
C VAL A 71 -1.25 -10.15 -0.82
N SER A 72 -2.22 -10.51 0.02
CA SER A 72 -2.11 -11.66 0.92
C SER A 72 -2.58 -12.95 0.26
N THR A 73 -3.60 -12.87 -0.59
CA THR A 73 -4.14 -14.02 -1.32
C THR A 73 -4.96 -13.56 -2.53
N TYR A 74 -5.37 -14.52 -3.34
CA TYR A 74 -6.27 -14.38 -4.47
C TYR A 74 -7.53 -15.18 -4.20
N LEU A 75 -8.70 -14.56 -4.34
CA LEU A 75 -9.99 -15.22 -4.25
C LEU A 75 -10.45 -15.61 -5.65
N GLU A 76 -10.58 -16.91 -5.88
CA GLU A 76 -11.17 -17.43 -7.10
C GLU A 76 -12.62 -16.97 -7.21
N LYS A 77 -12.97 -16.38 -8.36
CA LYS A 77 -14.35 -16.09 -8.74
C LYS A 77 -14.64 -16.95 -9.97
N GLY A 78 -15.59 -17.89 -9.85
CA GLY A 78 -15.89 -18.84 -10.91
C GLY A 78 -16.06 -18.14 -12.27
N GLY A 79 -15.21 -18.52 -13.23
CA GLY A 79 -15.24 -18.05 -14.63
C GLY A 79 -14.62 -16.68 -14.91
N GLY A 80 -14.00 -16.01 -13.93
CA GLY A 80 -13.40 -14.69 -14.08
C GLY A 80 -11.95 -14.60 -13.58
N ALA A 81 -11.36 -13.40 -13.71
CA ALA A 81 -10.05 -13.13 -13.11
C ALA A 81 -10.16 -13.18 -11.57
N PRO A 82 -9.19 -13.82 -10.88
CA PRO A 82 -9.20 -13.91 -9.44
C PRO A 82 -9.08 -12.52 -8.80
N GLU A 83 -9.76 -12.33 -7.67
CA GLU A 83 -9.77 -11.08 -6.95
C GLU A 83 -8.62 -11.00 -5.94
N LYS A 84 -7.92 -9.86 -5.90
CA LYS A 84 -6.87 -9.62 -4.91
C LYS A 84 -7.45 -9.30 -3.53
N VAL A 85 -6.84 -9.90 -2.52
CA VAL A 85 -7.02 -9.56 -1.10
C VAL A 85 -5.77 -8.88 -0.59
N TRP A 86 -5.95 -7.75 0.09
CA TRP A 86 -4.88 -6.85 0.52
C TRP A 86 -4.76 -6.86 2.04
N LYS A 87 -3.53 -6.80 2.55
CA LYS A 87 -3.24 -6.62 3.98
C LYS A 87 -2.16 -5.57 4.19
N LEU A 88 -2.07 -5.05 5.42
CA LEU A 88 -0.97 -4.17 5.79
C LEU A 88 0.33 -4.98 5.85
N LYS A 89 1.39 -4.46 5.21
CA LYS A 89 2.73 -5.08 5.20
C LYS A 89 3.60 -4.54 6.32
N LYS A 90 3.50 -3.24 6.60
CA LYS A 90 4.24 -2.55 7.66
C LYS A 90 3.35 -1.57 8.40
N ARG A 91 3.49 -1.55 9.73
CA ARG A 91 2.77 -0.62 10.61
C ARG A 91 3.41 0.76 10.67
N GLN A 92 4.71 0.82 10.41
CA GLN A 92 5.51 2.02 10.56
C GLN A 92 6.44 2.17 9.36
N ILE A 93 6.70 3.43 9.00
CA ILE A 93 7.71 3.80 8.01
C ILE A 93 8.82 4.48 8.79
N ILE A 94 9.99 3.88 8.79
CA ILE A 94 11.20 4.44 9.40
C ILE A 94 12.10 4.87 8.25
N ILE A 95 12.51 6.13 8.25
CA ILE A 95 13.45 6.70 7.28
C ILE A 95 14.69 7.09 8.06
N ASP A 96 15.80 6.39 7.81
CA ASP A 96 17.11 6.84 8.30
C ASP A 96 17.52 8.08 7.51
N LEU A 97 17.81 9.16 8.23
CA LEU A 97 18.25 10.43 7.64
C LEU A 97 19.77 10.43 7.34
N LEU A 98 20.53 9.51 7.95
CA LEU A 98 21.98 9.43 7.83
C LEU A 98 22.44 8.39 6.79
N GLY A 99 21.55 7.50 6.34
CA GLY A 99 21.82 6.58 5.23
C GLY A 99 22.78 5.46 5.53
N ASN A 100 22.81 5.03 6.80
CA ASN A 100 23.43 3.76 7.13
C ASN A 100 22.46 2.69 6.62
N GLY A 101 22.60 2.32 5.34
CA GLY A 101 21.69 1.40 4.64
C GLY A 101 21.28 0.21 5.48
N VAL A 102 20.08 -0.32 5.24
CA VAL A 102 19.43 -1.43 5.98
C VAL A 102 20.49 -2.34 6.58
N GLN A 103 20.75 -2.15 7.87
CA GLN A 103 21.57 -3.08 8.62
C GLN A 103 20.69 -4.32 8.78
N ASP A 104 20.91 -5.28 7.88
CA ASP A 104 20.50 -6.66 8.14
C ASP A 104 21.31 -7.09 9.36
N HIS A 105 20.75 -6.86 10.55
CA HIS A 105 21.16 -7.57 11.74
C HIS A 105 20.69 -9.01 11.55
N GLY A 106 21.47 -9.73 10.73
CA GLY A 106 21.53 -11.17 10.71
C GLY A 106 21.58 -11.65 12.15
N LYS A 107 20.66 -12.57 12.43
CA LYS A 107 20.40 -13.18 13.71
C LYS A 107 21.69 -13.55 14.43
N TYR A 108 21.71 -13.26 15.73
CA TYR A 108 22.57 -13.97 16.68
C TYR A 108 22.30 -15.47 16.54
N ASP A 109 23.36 -16.22 16.26
CA ASP A 109 23.60 -17.58 16.78
C ASP A 109 25.02 -17.58 17.40
#